data_AF-A0A0F8AX58-F1
#
_entry.id   AF-A0A0F8AX58-F1
#
_cell.length_a   1.000
_cell.length_b   1.000
_cell.length_c   1.000
_cell.angle_alpha   90.00
_cell.angle_beta   90.00
_cell.angle_gamma   90.00
#
_symmetry.space_group_name_H-M   'P 1'
#
loop_
_entity.id
_entity.type
_entity.pdbx_description
1 polymer ?
#
loop_
_entity_poly.entity_id
_entity_poly.type
_entity_poly.pdbx_seq_one_letter_code
_entity_poly.pdbx_strand_id
1 'polypeptide(L)'
;MIGTTLLEISDHIESLASETGEYSLVCARYGDRPVPAAGLRFESRAVARAAARATEQYRDALRRYDPRLPYYDVIVRQEFLDDHSATEPDADAGDRDKAHDVRRFSAAEATDWSLSDPAVAGAEGAGGRDGRDGSVPPSDRDDDRGRDRVEFCHEAAAALFEALSAGGHDDAESAVMDAYFDLAERVSDPDDLCLCLLEAMAETLHRRLTPDEQASVLSAAAAGVSPVSADTSVSADDPVSGAFDRLAGA
;
A
#
# COMPACT_ATOMS: atom_id res chain seq x y z
N MET A 1 -4.31 -31.91 25.07
CA MET A 1 -3.96 -30.48 25.22
C MET A 1 -5.01 -29.73 24.42
N ILE A 2 -6.10 -29.31 25.08
CA ILE A 2 -7.23 -28.68 24.38
C ILE A 2 -6.79 -27.24 24.12
N GLY A 3 -6.59 -26.91 22.84
CA GLY A 3 -6.26 -25.55 22.42
C GLY A 3 -7.31 -24.56 22.91
N THR A 4 -6.91 -23.30 23.02
CA THR A 4 -7.76 -22.21 23.50
C THR A 4 -9.20 -22.35 23.01
N THR A 5 -10.13 -22.40 23.95
CA THR A 5 -11.54 -22.67 23.64
C THR A 5 -12.13 -21.49 22.87
N LEU A 6 -13.17 -21.72 22.07
CA LEU A 6 -13.86 -20.65 21.33
C LEU A 6 -14.30 -19.51 22.26
N LEU A 7 -14.68 -19.83 23.50
CA LEU A 7 -15.04 -18.86 24.53
C LEU A 7 -13.86 -17.96 24.89
N GLU A 8 -12.68 -18.52 25.16
CA GLU A 8 -11.48 -17.75 25.50
C GLU A 8 -11.05 -16.81 24.36
N ILE A 9 -11.22 -17.24 23.11
CA ILE A 9 -10.94 -16.38 21.95
C ILE A 9 -11.97 -15.25 21.85
N SER A 10 -13.25 -15.52 22.11
CA SER A 10 -14.31 -14.50 22.14
C SER A 10 -14.07 -13.47 23.25
N ASP A 11 -13.78 -13.93 24.46
CA ASP A 11 -13.47 -13.08 25.62
C ASP A 11 -12.24 -12.19 25.35
N HIS A 12 -11.23 -12.74 24.67
CA HIS A 12 -10.07 -11.97 24.25
C HIS A 12 -10.44 -10.87 23.25
N ILE A 13 -11.26 -11.18 22.23
CA ILE A 13 -11.73 -10.20 21.25
C ILE A 13 -12.53 -9.09 21.92
N GLU A 14 -13.43 -9.44 22.85
CA GLU A 14 -14.21 -8.48 23.62
C GLU A 14 -13.34 -7.60 24.52
N SER A 15 -12.29 -8.15 25.13
CA SER A 15 -11.35 -7.38 25.97
C SER A 15 -10.57 -6.31 25.21
N LEU A 16 -10.43 -6.47 23.89
CA LEU A 16 -9.79 -5.50 23.00
C LEU A 16 -10.76 -4.38 22.58
N ALA A 17 -12.07 -4.55 22.79
CA ALA A 17 -13.07 -3.62 22.31
C ALA A 17 -13.07 -2.32 23.14
N SER A 18 -13.40 -1.22 22.47
CA SER A 18 -13.59 0.11 23.04
C SER A 18 -14.88 0.71 22.51
N GLU A 19 -15.71 1.26 23.41
CA GLU A 19 -16.98 1.91 23.06
C GLU A 19 -16.79 3.15 22.18
N THR A 20 -15.64 3.82 22.31
CA THR A 20 -15.26 5.02 21.55
C THR A 20 -14.29 4.73 20.42
N GLY A 21 -14.08 3.45 20.08
CA GLY A 21 -13.14 3.06 19.04
C GLY A 21 -13.59 3.49 17.64
N GLU A 22 -12.66 3.99 16.83
CA GLU A 22 -12.93 4.38 15.43
C GLU A 22 -12.79 3.21 14.46
N TYR A 23 -12.26 2.07 14.90
CA TYR A 23 -11.98 0.94 14.03
C TYR A 23 -13.01 -0.18 14.23
N SER A 24 -13.50 -0.75 13.14
CA SER A 24 -14.38 -1.92 13.12
C SER A 24 -13.84 -3.00 12.18
N LEU A 25 -14.34 -4.22 12.33
CA LEU A 25 -13.99 -5.34 11.45
C LEU A 25 -15.10 -5.62 10.45
N VAL A 26 -14.73 -5.80 9.19
CA VAL A 26 -15.63 -6.17 8.10
C VAL A 26 -15.03 -7.29 7.27
N CYS A 27 -15.88 -8.08 6.61
CA CYS A 27 -15.43 -9.01 5.59
C CYS A 27 -15.19 -8.26 4.27
N ALA A 28 -14.00 -8.38 3.68
CA ALA A 28 -13.68 -7.77 2.40
C ALA A 28 -14.58 -8.27 1.25
N ARG A 29 -15.04 -9.53 1.32
CA ARG A 29 -15.88 -10.14 0.27
C ARG A 29 -17.35 -9.75 0.35
N TYR A 30 -17.89 -9.69 1.56
CA TYR A 30 -19.34 -9.61 1.79
C TYR A 30 -19.78 -8.28 2.41
N GLY A 31 -18.83 -7.49 2.93
CA GLY A 31 -19.10 -6.22 3.60
C GLY A 31 -19.81 -6.34 4.95
N ASP A 32 -20.13 -7.55 5.41
CA ASP A 32 -20.74 -7.81 6.70
C ASP A 32 -19.70 -7.88 7.83
N ARG A 33 -20.16 -7.79 9.09
CA ARG A 33 -19.28 -7.84 10.26
C ARG A 33 -19.15 -9.28 10.76
N PRO A 34 -17.95 -9.87 10.83
CA PRO A 34 -17.75 -11.24 11.29
C PRO A 34 -18.09 -11.40 12.78
N VAL A 35 -18.87 -12.43 13.11
CA VAL A 35 -19.00 -12.94 14.49
C VAL A 35 -17.67 -13.62 14.89
N PRO A 36 -17.11 -13.33 16.09
CA PRO A 36 -17.75 -12.67 17.23
C PRO A 36 -17.52 -11.15 17.32
N ALA A 37 -16.69 -10.56 16.46
CA ALA A 37 -16.43 -9.12 16.48
C ALA A 37 -17.57 -8.23 15.95
N ALA A 38 -18.74 -8.82 15.68
CA ALA A 38 -19.90 -8.10 15.18
C ALA A 38 -20.40 -7.09 16.23
N GLY A 39 -20.34 -5.80 15.89
CA GLY A 39 -20.77 -4.72 16.78
C GLY A 39 -19.68 -4.18 17.70
N LEU A 40 -18.50 -4.82 17.74
CA LEU A 40 -17.35 -4.30 18.49
C LEU A 40 -16.63 -3.20 17.69
N ARG A 41 -16.03 -2.28 18.45
CA ARG A 41 -15.16 -1.23 17.94
C ARG A 41 -13.84 -1.28 18.68
N PHE A 42 -12.79 -0.75 18.07
CA PHE A 42 -11.42 -0.81 18.58
C PHE A 42 -10.79 0.58 18.51
N GLU A 43 -10.03 0.94 19.54
CA GLU A 43 -9.47 2.29 19.69
C GLU A 43 -8.43 2.63 18.63
N SER A 44 -7.58 1.65 18.29
CA SER A 44 -6.51 1.82 17.33
C SER A 44 -6.53 0.73 16.27
N ARG A 45 -5.95 1.04 15.10
CA ARG A 45 -5.74 0.08 14.02
C ARG A 45 -4.96 -1.15 14.48
N ALA A 46 -3.95 -0.98 15.34
CA ALA A 46 -3.16 -2.07 15.89
C ALA A 46 -4.00 -3.03 16.75
N VAL A 47 -4.84 -2.48 17.64
CA VAL A 47 -5.79 -3.27 18.45
C VAL A 47 -6.82 -3.97 17.56
N ALA A 48 -7.34 -3.28 16.54
CA ALA A 48 -8.25 -3.85 15.56
C ALA A 48 -7.62 -5.01 14.78
N ARG A 49 -6.33 -4.92 14.40
CA ARG A 49 -5.60 -6.01 13.74
C ARG A 49 -5.43 -7.21 14.67
N ALA A 50 -5.13 -6.99 15.95
CA ALA A 50 -5.08 -8.07 16.93
C ALA A 50 -6.45 -8.78 17.04
N ALA A 51 -7.54 -8.01 17.11
CA ALA A 51 -8.89 -8.54 17.12
C ALA A 51 -9.27 -9.25 15.81
N ALA A 52 -8.78 -8.79 14.65
CA ALA A 52 -8.97 -9.45 13.35
C ALA A 52 -8.32 -10.83 13.34
N ARG A 53 -7.04 -10.93 13.75
CA ARG A 53 -6.34 -12.22 13.87
C ARG A 53 -7.02 -13.17 14.85
N ALA A 54 -7.52 -12.66 15.98
CA ALA A 54 -8.27 -13.46 16.93
C ALA A 54 -9.62 -13.93 16.34
N THR A 55 -10.30 -13.08 15.57
CA THR A 55 -11.54 -13.42 14.85
C THR A 55 -11.30 -14.51 13.80
N GLU A 56 -10.20 -14.44 13.05
CA GLU A 56 -9.79 -15.48 12.10
C GLU A 56 -9.55 -16.82 12.81
N GLN A 57 -8.79 -16.81 13.91
CA GLN A 57 -8.55 -17.99 14.74
C GLN A 57 -9.85 -18.60 15.28
N TYR A 58 -10.79 -17.75 15.74
CA TYR A 58 -12.11 -18.20 16.18
C TYR A 58 -12.87 -18.90 15.05
N ARG A 59 -12.89 -18.32 13.84
CA ARG A 59 -13.58 -18.89 12.67
C ARG A 59 -12.92 -20.17 12.18
N ASP A 60 -11.60 -20.27 12.21
CA ASP A 60 -10.86 -21.49 11.89
C ASP A 60 -11.13 -22.60 12.91
N ALA A 61 -11.19 -22.26 14.20
CA ALA A 61 -11.58 -23.20 15.24
C ALA A 61 -13.04 -23.66 15.06
N LEU A 62 -13.95 -22.76 14.70
CA LEU A 62 -15.36 -23.10 14.40
C LEU A 62 -15.50 -24.05 13.20
N ARG A 63 -14.68 -23.90 12.15
CA ARG A 63 -14.72 -24.78 10.97
C ARG A 63 -14.42 -26.24 11.27
N ARG A 64 -13.76 -26.53 12.40
CA ARG A 64 -13.58 -27.90 12.88
C ARG A 64 -14.91 -28.56 13.28
N TYR A 65 -15.90 -27.75 13.68
CA TYR A 65 -17.23 -28.20 14.08
C TYR A 65 -18.26 -28.08 12.95
N ASP A 66 -18.18 -27.02 12.14
CA ASP A 66 -19.00 -26.86 10.93
C ASP A 66 -18.13 -26.52 9.71
N PRO A 67 -17.77 -27.52 8.88
CA PRO A 67 -16.99 -27.32 7.67
C PRO A 67 -17.68 -26.47 6.59
N ARG A 68 -18.98 -26.18 6.71
CA ARG A 68 -19.74 -25.40 5.72
C ARG A 68 -19.63 -23.88 5.96
N LEU A 69 -18.96 -23.46 7.03
CA LEU A 69 -18.78 -22.06 7.38
C LEU A 69 -18.06 -21.28 6.27
N PRO A 70 -18.61 -20.14 5.81
CA PRO A 70 -17.96 -19.33 4.79
C PRO A 70 -16.57 -18.83 5.20
N TYR A 71 -15.68 -18.72 4.22
CA TYR A 71 -14.39 -18.05 4.37
C TYR A 71 -14.56 -16.55 4.32
N TYR A 72 -14.09 -15.88 5.37
CA TYR A 72 -14.17 -14.43 5.50
C TYR A 72 -12.75 -13.90 5.48
N ASP A 73 -12.47 -12.96 4.58
CA ASP A 73 -11.24 -12.17 4.61
C ASP A 73 -11.49 -10.99 5.55
N VAL A 74 -10.98 -11.05 6.77
CA VAL A 74 -11.27 -10.07 7.82
C VAL A 74 -10.34 -8.88 7.67
N ILE A 75 -10.91 -7.69 7.43
CA ILE A 75 -10.14 -6.45 7.29
C ILE A 75 -10.57 -5.41 8.32
N VAL A 76 -9.63 -4.52 8.64
CA VAL A 76 -9.88 -3.37 9.53
C VAL A 76 -10.43 -2.21 8.71
N ARG A 77 -11.57 -1.68 9.11
CA ARG A 77 -12.19 -0.47 8.57
C ARG A 77 -12.12 0.64 9.61
N GLN A 78 -11.58 1.80 9.24
CA GLN A 78 -11.76 3.03 10.03
C GLN A 78 -13.12 3.63 9.67
N GLU A 79 -13.97 3.80 10.68
CA GLU A 79 -15.15 4.63 10.59
C GLU A 79 -14.69 6.06 10.90
N PHE A 80 -14.37 6.83 9.86
CA PHE A 80 -14.39 8.28 10.02
C PHE A 80 -15.79 8.62 10.52
N LEU A 81 -15.88 9.40 11.60
CA LEU A 81 -17.15 9.99 12.02
C LEU A 81 -17.63 10.88 10.86
N ASP A 82 -18.27 10.28 9.86
CA ASP A 82 -19.25 10.98 9.07
C ASP A 82 -20.28 11.46 10.09
N ASP A 83 -20.41 12.78 10.13
CA ASP A 83 -21.37 13.55 10.88
C ASP A 83 -22.61 12.71 11.18
N HIS A 84 -22.89 12.56 12.47
CA HIS A 84 -23.98 11.75 12.98
C HIS A 84 -25.22 11.99 12.12
N SER A 85 -25.81 10.90 11.62
CA SER A 85 -27.09 10.88 10.94
C SER A 85 -28.02 12.00 11.44
N ALA A 86 -28.25 12.99 10.59
CA ALA A 86 -29.32 13.98 10.59
C ALA A 86 -30.21 13.99 11.85
N THR A 87 -29.88 14.85 12.80
CA THR A 87 -30.89 15.52 13.62
C THR A 87 -30.45 16.97 13.73
N GLU A 88 -31.00 17.83 12.86
CA GLU A 88 -30.85 19.28 12.98
C GLU A 88 -31.36 19.74 14.36
N PRO A 89 -30.72 20.77 14.94
CA PRO A 89 -31.18 22.12 14.67
C PRO A 89 -30.07 23.15 14.42
N ASP A 90 -30.35 24.03 13.47
CA ASP A 90 -30.00 25.46 13.36
C ASP A 90 -29.08 26.06 14.45
N ALA A 91 -27.87 26.50 14.06
CA ALA A 91 -27.26 27.77 14.46
C ALA A 91 -25.83 27.96 13.91
N ASP A 92 -25.73 28.85 12.93
CA ASP A 92 -24.84 30.02 12.84
C ASP A 92 -23.31 29.91 13.17
N ALA A 93 -22.55 30.02 12.07
CA ALA A 93 -21.22 30.57 11.82
C ALA A 93 -20.16 30.70 12.95
N GLY A 94 -18.98 30.11 12.69
CA GLY A 94 -17.74 30.42 13.40
C GLY A 94 -16.49 29.86 12.72
N ASP A 95 -15.99 30.60 11.74
CA ASP A 95 -14.61 30.66 11.22
C ASP A 95 -13.55 29.81 11.95
N ARG A 96 -13.02 28.79 11.25
CA ARG A 96 -11.74 28.12 11.58
C ARG A 96 -10.98 27.78 10.31
N ASP A 97 -10.05 28.67 10.02
CA ASP A 97 -8.73 28.50 9.41
C ASP A 97 -8.35 27.10 8.88
N LYS A 98 -8.22 27.05 7.55
CA LYS A 98 -7.50 26.11 6.67
C LYS A 98 -7.42 24.63 7.07
N ALA A 99 -8.49 23.91 6.79
CA ALA A 99 -8.47 22.47 6.55
C ALA A 99 -7.91 22.15 5.14
N HIS A 100 -7.09 21.11 5.04
CA HIS A 100 -6.58 20.56 3.79
C HIS A 100 -7.74 20.24 2.83
N ASP A 101 -7.66 20.78 1.62
CA ASP A 101 -8.60 20.54 0.50
C ASP A 101 -8.45 19.11 -0.02
N VAL A 102 -8.97 18.13 0.73
CA VAL A 102 -9.27 16.81 0.20
C VAL A 102 -10.63 16.94 -0.44
N ARG A 103 -10.65 17.22 -1.76
CA ARG A 103 -11.90 17.24 -2.53
C ARG A 103 -12.64 15.92 -2.30
N ARG A 104 -13.77 16.01 -1.62
CA ARG A 104 -14.69 14.89 -1.38
C ARG A 104 -15.27 14.50 -2.74
N PHE A 105 -14.79 13.39 -3.30
CA PHE A 105 -15.34 12.81 -4.52
C PHE A 105 -16.85 12.58 -4.34
N SER A 106 -17.66 13.26 -5.15
CA SER A 106 -19.10 13.11 -5.10
C SER A 106 -19.54 11.92 -5.94
N ALA A 107 -20.54 11.18 -5.48
CA ALA A 107 -21.11 10.04 -6.22
C ALA A 107 -21.60 10.43 -7.63
N ALA A 108 -21.96 11.70 -7.84
CA ALA A 108 -22.31 12.23 -9.14
C ALA A 108 -21.12 12.30 -10.12
N GLU A 109 -19.92 12.64 -9.64
CA GLU A 109 -18.68 12.71 -10.43
C GLU A 109 -18.19 11.31 -10.83
N ALA A 110 -18.39 10.30 -9.98
CA ALA A 110 -18.07 8.91 -10.29
C ALA A 110 -18.88 8.33 -11.47
N THR A 111 -20.09 8.86 -11.71
CA THR A 111 -20.95 8.41 -12.83
C THR A 111 -20.46 8.87 -14.20
N ASP A 112 -19.57 9.87 -14.26
CA ASP A 112 -19.02 10.40 -15.51
C ASP A 112 -17.74 9.64 -15.94
N TRP A 113 -17.22 8.76 -15.08
CA TRP A 113 -16.06 7.94 -15.38
C TRP A 113 -16.47 6.64 -16.08
N SER A 114 -16.15 6.57 -17.37
CA SER A 114 -16.12 5.31 -18.12
C SER A 114 -14.73 4.68 -17.96
N LEU A 115 -14.67 3.38 -17.70
CA LEU A 115 -13.43 2.56 -17.63
C LEU A 115 -12.56 2.57 -18.91
N SER A 116 -12.97 3.35 -19.92
CA SER A 116 -12.27 3.50 -21.20
C SER A 116 -11.34 4.71 -21.25
N ASP A 117 -11.40 5.63 -20.28
CA ASP A 117 -10.50 6.78 -20.24
C ASP A 117 -9.28 6.51 -19.34
N PRO A 118 -8.04 6.70 -19.84
CA PRO A 118 -6.85 6.54 -19.03
C PRO A 118 -6.81 7.62 -17.93
N ALA A 119 -6.68 7.19 -16.68
CA ALA A 119 -6.65 8.08 -15.50
C ALA A 119 -5.44 9.04 -15.48
N VAL A 120 -4.46 8.81 -16.35
CA VAL A 120 -3.28 9.68 -16.52
C VAL A 120 -3.30 10.19 -17.95
N ALA A 121 -3.84 11.39 -18.14
CA ALA A 121 -3.58 12.12 -19.38
C ALA A 121 -2.10 12.52 -19.36
N GLY A 122 -1.27 11.80 -20.11
CA GLY A 122 0.06 12.29 -20.48
C GLY A 122 -0.11 13.69 -21.04
N ALA A 123 0.56 14.67 -20.45
CA ALA A 123 0.50 16.06 -20.86
C ALA A 123 1.21 16.24 -22.20
N GLU A 124 0.65 15.70 -23.28
CA GLU A 124 1.09 15.96 -24.63
C GLU A 124 0.54 17.32 -25.08
N GLY A 125 1.35 18.35 -24.85
CA GLY A 125 1.60 19.42 -25.81
C GLY A 125 0.40 20.18 -26.39
N ALA A 126 -0.27 21.01 -25.58
CA ALA A 126 -1.01 22.16 -26.11
C ALA A 126 -0.04 23.33 -26.36
N GLY A 127 0.56 23.36 -27.55
CA GLY A 127 1.38 24.47 -28.02
C GLY A 127 0.56 25.75 -28.18
N GLY A 128 0.70 26.68 -27.24
CA GLY A 128 0.35 28.08 -27.37
C GLY A 128 1.62 28.93 -27.37
N ARG A 129 2.10 29.31 -28.56
CA ARG A 129 3.17 30.31 -28.70
C ARG A 129 2.64 31.67 -28.27
N ASP A 130 3.26 32.26 -27.25
CA ASP A 130 3.58 33.69 -27.25
C ASP A 130 4.81 33.93 -26.37
N GLY A 131 5.79 34.62 -26.94
CA GLY A 131 7.14 34.73 -26.39
C GLY A 131 7.19 35.53 -25.10
N ARG A 132 7.90 35.00 -24.10
CA ARG A 132 8.59 35.79 -23.08
C ARG A 132 9.74 35.00 -22.47
N ASP A 133 10.93 35.53 -22.71
CA ASP A 133 12.17 35.44 -21.93
C ASP A 133 12.40 34.21 -21.03
N GLY A 134 13.38 33.40 -21.42
CA GLY A 134 13.75 32.15 -20.76
C GLY A 134 14.39 32.40 -19.39
N SER A 135 13.58 32.22 -18.35
CA SER A 135 14.06 31.85 -17.02
C SER A 135 13.06 30.85 -16.46
N VAL A 136 13.28 29.57 -16.76
CA VAL A 136 12.58 28.47 -16.10
C VAL A 136 12.88 28.62 -14.60
N PRO A 137 11.85 28.76 -13.73
CA PRO A 137 12.09 28.80 -12.29
C PRO A 137 12.77 27.50 -11.85
N PRO A 138 13.67 27.53 -10.86
CA PRO A 138 14.43 26.36 -10.42
C PRO A 138 13.59 25.24 -9.79
N SER A 139 12.27 25.42 -9.60
CA SER A 139 11.36 24.44 -8.98
C SER A 139 11.04 23.23 -9.85
N ASP A 140 10.89 23.42 -11.17
CA ASP A 140 10.29 22.37 -12.01
C ASP A 140 11.27 21.20 -12.26
N ARG A 141 12.58 21.46 -12.19
CA ARG A 141 13.62 20.44 -12.44
C ARG A 141 13.84 19.49 -11.26
N ASP A 142 13.64 19.98 -10.03
CA ASP A 142 13.79 19.14 -8.85
C ASP A 142 12.57 18.21 -8.69
N ASP A 143 11.39 18.69 -9.06
CA ASP A 143 10.16 17.88 -9.11
C ASP A 143 10.24 16.79 -10.20
N ASP A 144 10.79 17.10 -11.39
CA ASP A 144 10.98 16.11 -12.46
C ASP A 144 11.98 15.00 -12.05
N ARG A 145 13.11 15.37 -11.42
CA ARG A 145 14.07 14.38 -10.89
C ARG A 145 13.49 13.51 -9.78
N GLY A 146 12.67 14.11 -8.91
CA GLY A 146 11.92 13.37 -7.89
C GLY A 146 11.06 12.29 -8.52
N ARG A 147 10.32 12.64 -9.57
CA ARG A 147 9.47 11.70 -10.33
C ARG A 147 10.27 10.61 -11.02
N ASP A 148 11.37 10.95 -11.69
CA ASP A 148 12.24 9.98 -12.38
C ASP A 148 12.84 8.96 -11.40
N ARG A 149 13.24 9.42 -10.21
CA ARG A 149 13.76 8.55 -9.15
C ARG A 149 12.68 7.63 -8.61
N VAL A 150 11.46 8.13 -8.40
CA VAL A 150 10.32 7.33 -7.91
C VAL A 150 9.91 6.28 -8.94
N GLU A 151 9.83 6.64 -10.21
CA GLU A 151 9.57 5.69 -11.31
C GLU A 151 10.62 4.59 -11.34
N PHE A 152 11.91 4.95 -11.26
CA PHE A 152 13.00 3.97 -11.15
C PHE A 152 12.83 3.05 -9.93
N CYS A 153 12.48 3.60 -8.76
CA CYS A 153 12.30 2.81 -7.54
C CYS A 153 11.15 1.81 -7.69
N HIS A 154 10.04 2.20 -8.32
CA HIS A 154 8.92 1.31 -8.61
C HIS A 154 9.31 0.20 -9.58
N GLU A 155 10.03 0.53 -10.64
CA GLU A 155 10.53 -0.48 -11.59
C GLU A 155 11.50 -1.46 -10.92
N ALA A 156 12.44 -0.96 -10.11
CA ALA A 156 13.39 -1.79 -9.38
C ALA A 156 12.68 -2.72 -8.38
N ALA A 157 11.69 -2.21 -7.64
CA ALA A 157 10.89 -2.99 -6.72
C ALA A 157 10.08 -4.07 -7.45
N ALA A 158 9.43 -3.72 -8.56
CA ALA A 158 8.65 -4.66 -9.38
C ALA A 158 9.55 -5.76 -9.97
N ALA A 159 10.68 -5.39 -10.57
CA ALA A 159 11.63 -6.34 -11.14
C ALA A 159 12.21 -7.28 -10.08
N LEU A 160 12.42 -6.79 -8.85
CA LEU A 160 12.87 -7.64 -7.74
C LEU A 160 11.80 -8.66 -7.34
N PHE A 161 10.54 -8.24 -7.21
CA PHE A 161 9.43 -9.16 -6.92
C PHE A 161 9.30 -10.23 -8.01
N GLU A 162 9.38 -9.83 -9.28
CA GLU A 162 9.36 -10.77 -10.41
C GLU A 162 10.52 -11.76 -10.33
N ALA A 163 11.74 -11.29 -10.03
CA ALA A 163 12.91 -12.14 -9.89
C ALA A 163 12.79 -13.12 -8.72
N LEU A 164 12.27 -12.68 -7.57
CA LEU A 164 12.03 -13.54 -6.41
C LEU A 164 10.99 -14.63 -6.72
N SER A 165 9.88 -14.24 -7.36
CA SER A 165 8.80 -15.16 -7.73
C SER A 165 9.27 -16.17 -8.77
N ALA A 166 10.00 -15.73 -9.80
CA ALA A 166 10.59 -16.61 -10.81
C ALA A 166 11.66 -17.55 -10.24
N GLY A 167 12.39 -17.11 -9.21
CA GLY A 167 13.40 -17.90 -8.49
C GLY A 167 12.83 -18.86 -7.44
N GLY A 168 11.52 -18.81 -7.15
CA GLY A 168 10.89 -19.64 -6.12
C GLY A 168 11.31 -19.27 -4.70
N HIS A 169 11.63 -18.00 -4.45
CA HIS A 169 12.07 -17.51 -3.15
C HIS A 169 10.89 -17.04 -2.27
N ASP A 170 9.87 -17.89 -2.10
CA ASP A 170 8.58 -17.57 -1.46
C ASP A 170 8.74 -16.97 -0.04
N ASP A 171 9.70 -17.48 0.75
CA ASP A 171 10.00 -16.99 2.11
C ASP A 171 10.55 -15.55 2.09
N ALA A 172 11.38 -15.21 1.10
CA ALA A 172 11.93 -13.88 0.95
C ALA A 172 10.87 -12.92 0.39
N GLU A 173 10.09 -13.35 -0.60
CA GLU A 173 8.95 -12.60 -1.16
C GLU A 173 7.95 -12.24 -0.05
N SER A 174 7.55 -13.21 0.76
CA SER A 174 6.63 -12.99 1.88
C SER A 174 7.19 -11.99 2.89
N ALA A 175 8.48 -12.10 3.24
CA ALA A 175 9.13 -11.18 4.16
C ALA A 175 9.23 -9.75 3.60
N VAL A 176 9.42 -9.57 2.30
CA VAL A 176 9.38 -8.26 1.64
C VAL A 176 7.96 -7.68 1.68
N MET A 177 6.93 -8.49 1.41
CA MET A 177 5.53 -8.03 1.49
C MET A 177 5.14 -7.60 2.91
N ASP A 178 5.56 -8.36 3.93
CA ASP A 178 5.36 -7.97 5.33
C ASP A 178 6.03 -6.61 5.64
N ALA A 179 7.28 -6.43 5.17
CA ALA A 179 8.00 -5.17 5.34
C ALA A 179 7.31 -4.00 4.60
N TYR A 180 6.78 -4.23 3.40
CA TYR A 180 5.98 -3.23 2.68
C TYR A 180 4.77 -2.81 3.49
N PHE A 181 3.99 -3.75 4.05
CA PHE A 181 2.81 -3.40 4.85
C PHE A 181 3.16 -2.64 6.13
N ASP A 182 4.26 -2.99 6.79
CA ASP A 182 4.76 -2.29 7.98
C ASP A 182 5.22 -0.87 7.65
N LEU A 183 5.90 -0.69 6.51
CA LEU A 183 6.36 0.62 6.04
C LEU A 183 5.21 1.50 5.58
N ALA A 184 4.26 0.95 4.81
CA ALA A 184 3.07 1.68 4.33
C ALA A 184 2.18 2.16 5.48
N GLU A 185 2.28 1.57 6.66
CA GLU A 185 1.59 2.07 7.86
C GLU A 185 2.36 3.20 8.57
N ARG A 186 3.69 3.21 8.48
CA ARG A 186 4.55 4.14 9.21
C ARG A 186 4.94 5.38 8.41
N VAL A 187 5.03 5.25 7.09
CA VAL A 187 5.55 6.29 6.19
C VAL A 187 4.39 6.87 5.39
N SER A 188 4.11 8.14 5.63
CA SER A 188 2.98 8.86 5.00
C SER A 188 3.33 9.48 3.66
N ASP A 189 4.61 9.75 3.42
CA ASP A 189 5.09 10.31 2.16
C ASP A 189 5.39 9.19 1.15
N PRO A 190 4.79 9.21 -0.05
CA PRO A 190 4.97 8.15 -1.05
C PRO A 190 6.42 7.97 -1.52
N ASP A 191 7.18 9.07 -1.63
CA ASP A 191 8.54 9.03 -2.16
C ASP A 191 9.48 8.43 -1.11
N ASP A 192 9.32 8.83 0.16
CA ASP A 192 10.02 8.22 1.28
C ASP A 192 9.68 6.72 1.43
N LEU A 193 8.40 6.34 1.22
CA LEU A 193 7.96 4.95 1.28
C LEU A 193 8.71 4.09 0.26
N CYS A 194 8.87 4.57 -0.98
CA CYS A 194 9.57 3.85 -2.03
C CYS A 194 11.04 3.60 -1.67
N LEU A 195 11.72 4.59 -1.09
CA LEU A 195 13.11 4.46 -0.67
C LEU A 195 13.26 3.50 0.52
N CYS A 196 12.39 3.63 1.52
CA CYS A 196 12.38 2.72 2.66
C CYS A 196 12.08 1.27 2.23
N LEU A 197 11.23 1.08 1.21
CA LEU A 197 10.93 -0.25 0.68
C LEU A 197 12.16 -0.90 0.05
N LEU A 198 12.92 -0.17 -0.78
CA LEU A 198 14.15 -0.68 -1.38
C LEU A 198 15.20 -1.04 -0.33
N GLU A 199 15.32 -0.23 0.73
CA GLU A 199 16.20 -0.54 1.86
C GLU A 199 15.77 -1.83 2.58
N ALA A 200 14.47 -1.97 2.87
CA ALA A 200 13.93 -3.17 3.50
C ALA A 200 14.06 -4.43 2.63
N MET A 201 13.93 -4.28 1.31
CA MET A 201 14.18 -5.33 0.33
C MET A 201 15.63 -5.80 0.39
N ALA A 202 16.60 -4.87 0.33
CA ALA A 202 18.02 -5.20 0.41
C ALA A 202 18.37 -5.95 1.71
N GLU A 203 17.85 -5.47 2.83
CA GLU A 203 18.03 -6.09 4.14
C GLU A 203 17.36 -7.48 4.23
N THR A 204 16.22 -7.68 3.55
CA THR A 204 15.55 -8.98 3.48
C THR A 204 16.35 -9.97 2.65
N LEU A 205 16.84 -9.57 1.47
CA LEU A 205 17.73 -10.39 0.64
C LEU A 205 18.98 -10.80 1.43
N HIS A 206 19.60 -9.84 2.13
CA HIS A 206 20.79 -10.08 2.94
C HIS A 206 20.55 -11.13 4.03
N ARG A 207 19.40 -11.07 4.70
CA ARG A 207 19.06 -12.00 5.80
C ARG A 207 18.57 -13.37 5.34
N ARG A 208 17.96 -13.47 4.15
CA ARG A 208 17.21 -14.66 3.72
C ARG A 208 17.87 -15.46 2.64
N LEU A 209 18.71 -14.83 1.81
CA LEU A 209 19.36 -15.49 0.68
C LEU A 209 20.85 -15.64 0.91
N THR A 210 21.43 -16.68 0.33
CA THR A 210 22.89 -16.84 0.24
C THR A 210 23.48 -15.84 -0.78
N PRO A 211 24.79 -15.55 -0.73
CA PRO A 211 25.41 -14.60 -1.65
C PRO A 211 25.21 -14.95 -3.15
N ASP A 212 25.22 -16.23 -3.51
CA ASP A 212 25.01 -16.67 -4.89
C ASP A 212 23.56 -16.47 -5.34
N GLU A 213 22.59 -16.73 -4.46
CA GLU A 213 21.17 -16.46 -4.70
C GLU A 213 20.91 -14.94 -4.80
N GLN A 214 21.50 -14.13 -3.92
CA GLN A 214 21.43 -12.67 -3.99
C GLN A 214 21.96 -12.18 -5.35
N ALA A 215 23.12 -12.65 -5.79
CA ALA A 215 23.68 -12.27 -7.08
C ALA A 215 22.78 -12.65 -8.25
N SER A 216 22.19 -13.85 -8.21
CA SER A 216 21.24 -14.32 -9.24
C SER A 216 19.98 -13.46 -9.28
N VAL A 217 19.37 -13.19 -8.12
CA VAL A 217 18.15 -12.37 -8.01
C VAL A 217 18.41 -10.94 -8.45
N LEU A 218 19.50 -10.33 -8.00
CA LEU A 218 19.85 -8.95 -8.38
C LEU A 218 20.19 -8.84 -9.87
N SER A 219 20.88 -9.82 -10.46
CA SER A 219 21.16 -9.85 -11.89
C SER A 219 19.88 -9.98 -12.72
N ALA A 220 18.95 -10.85 -12.29
CA ALA A 220 17.66 -11.02 -12.94
C ALA A 220 16.78 -9.76 -12.82
N ALA A 221 16.70 -9.17 -11.62
CA ALA A 221 15.95 -7.92 -11.39
C ALA A 221 16.54 -6.77 -12.22
N ALA A 222 17.86 -6.61 -12.26
CA ALA A 222 18.51 -5.58 -13.05
C ALA A 222 18.26 -5.72 -14.55
N ALA A 223 18.10 -6.96 -15.06
CA ALA A 223 17.72 -7.18 -16.46
C ALA A 223 16.26 -6.77 -16.77
N GLY A 224 15.39 -6.73 -15.75
CA GLY A 224 13.99 -6.30 -15.87
C GLY A 224 13.77 -4.79 -15.79
N VAL A 225 14.69 -4.06 -15.16
CA VAL A 225 14.66 -2.59 -15.10
C VAL A 225 15.12 -2.06 -16.46
N SER A 226 14.14 -1.71 -17.32
CA SER A 226 14.40 -1.39 -18.72
C SER A 226 15.47 -0.28 -18.89
N PRO A 227 16.41 -0.43 -19.84
CA PRO A 227 17.29 0.66 -20.21
C PRO A 227 16.49 1.70 -20.99
N VAL A 228 16.07 2.78 -20.33
CA VAL A 228 15.54 3.96 -21.03
C VAL A 228 16.69 4.66 -21.75
N SER A 229 16.91 4.24 -22.99
CA SER A 229 17.18 5.07 -24.17
C SER A 229 17.89 4.22 -25.22
N ALA A 230 17.21 3.96 -26.34
CA ALA A 230 17.70 3.24 -27.50
C ALA A 230 18.90 3.90 -28.24
N ASP A 231 19.61 4.85 -27.60
CA ASP A 231 20.73 5.59 -28.18
C ASP A 231 22.04 5.47 -27.38
N THR A 232 22.05 4.77 -26.24
CA THR A 232 23.30 4.41 -25.55
C THR A 232 23.45 2.90 -25.62
N SER A 233 24.48 2.44 -26.34
CA SER A 233 24.92 1.04 -26.33
C SER A 233 25.51 0.69 -24.95
N VAL A 234 24.66 0.65 -23.92
CA VAL A 234 24.99 -0.01 -22.66
C VAL A 234 25.09 -1.49 -23.01
N SER A 235 26.29 -2.06 -22.86
CA SER A 235 26.50 -3.47 -23.17
C SER A 235 25.57 -4.30 -22.31
N ALA A 236 24.74 -5.13 -22.95
CA ALA A 236 23.85 -6.09 -22.29
C ALA A 236 24.58 -7.13 -21.41
N ASP A 237 25.91 -7.05 -21.35
CA ASP A 237 26.79 -7.95 -20.60
C ASP A 237 26.83 -7.64 -19.09
N ASP A 238 26.38 -6.46 -18.63
CA ASP A 238 26.29 -6.11 -17.21
C ASP A 238 25.01 -5.31 -16.87
N PRO A 239 23.87 -6.00 -16.62
CA PRO A 239 22.60 -5.34 -16.34
C PRO A 239 22.64 -4.54 -15.04
N VAL A 240 23.47 -4.94 -14.07
CA VAL A 240 23.58 -4.27 -12.77
C VAL A 240 24.23 -2.90 -12.93
N SER A 241 25.33 -2.81 -13.68
CA SER A 241 25.95 -1.51 -13.99
C SER A 241 25.00 -0.60 -14.77
N GLY A 242 24.22 -1.14 -15.71
CA GLY A 242 23.21 -0.37 -16.44
C GLY A 242 22.10 0.22 -15.56
N ALA A 243 21.64 -0.52 -14.56
CA ALA A 243 20.66 -0.03 -13.59
C ALA A 243 21.23 1.12 -12.72
N PHE A 244 22.50 1.02 -12.32
CA PHE A 244 23.16 2.10 -11.57
C PHE A 244 23.39 3.36 -12.40
N ASP A 245 23.76 3.22 -13.68
CA ASP A 245 23.89 4.36 -14.60
C ASP A 245 22.56 5.10 -14.77
N ARG A 246 21.44 4.35 -14.85
CA ARG A 246 20.09 4.93 -14.90
C ARG A 246 19.75 5.67 -13.60
N LEU A 247 20.01 5.07 -12.45
CA LEU A 247 19.78 5.73 -11.15
C LEU A 247 20.62 7.01 -10.99
N ALA A 248 21.86 7.03 -11.51
CA ALA A 248 22.70 8.22 -11.47
C ALA A 248 22.22 9.34 -12.41
N GLY A 249 21.38 9.00 -13.40
CA GLY A 249 20.76 9.94 -14.34
C GLY A 249 19.40 10.51 -13.89
N ALA A 250 18.74 9.87 -12.91
CA ALA A 250 17.50 10.32 -12.29
C ALA A 250 17.76 11.34 -11.16
#